data_AF-A0A4S4EWH0-F1
#
_entry.id   AF-A0A4S4EWH0-F1
#
_cell.length_a   1.000
_cell.length_b   1.000
_cell.length_c   1.000
_cell.angle_alpha   90.00
_cell.angle_beta   90.00
_cell.angle_gamma   90.00
#
_symmetry.space_group_name_H-M   'P 1'
#
loop_
_entity.id
_entity.type
_entity.pdbx_description
1 polymer ?
#
loop_
_entity_poly.entity_id
_entity_poly.type
_entity_poly.pdbx_seq_one_letter_code
_entity_poly.pdbx_strand_id
1 'polypeptide(L)'
;MVSIVGRDGLTHNMLNDIHNHWKHAEAVRVKCMGVPTVDMKNVCTQLEDKTFGKIIHRHGGLLILYRGRNYIPKKRPVIPLMLWKPHEPVYPRLIKTTIDGLSIEETKGMRKKGLAVPALTKLAKNGYYGSLVPMVRDAFLASELVRIDCQGLEKSDYKKLGCKLRDLVPCVLVTFDKEQVVVWRGKDYKPTVDDDHFFTVCDSFDNPRDDLVSRPEH
;
A
#
# COMPACT_ATOMS: atom_id res chain seq x y z
N MET A 1 -5.80 18.43 -12.64
CA MET A 1 -5.56 18.56 -11.18
C MET A 1 -4.77 17.37 -10.67
N VAL A 2 -3.92 17.56 -9.66
CA VAL A 2 -3.25 16.46 -8.95
C VAL A 2 -3.80 16.40 -7.54
N SER A 3 -4.61 15.38 -7.22
CA SER A 3 -5.01 15.11 -5.83
C SER A 3 -3.95 14.22 -5.19
N ILE A 4 -3.48 14.58 -4.00
CA ILE A 4 -2.41 13.84 -3.31
C ILE A 4 -3.04 13.00 -2.20
N VAL A 5 -2.90 11.67 -2.28
CA VAL A 5 -3.16 10.79 -1.12
C VAL A 5 -1.94 10.91 -0.21
N GLY A 6 -2.13 11.60 0.91
CA GLY A 6 -1.08 11.85 1.90
C GLY A 6 -0.87 10.67 2.86
N ARG A 7 -0.05 10.92 3.88
CA ARG A 7 0.30 9.97 4.95
C ARG A 7 -0.91 9.40 5.69
N ASP A 8 -1.99 10.18 5.76
CA ASP A 8 -3.24 9.79 6.42
C ASP A 8 -4.16 8.93 5.54
N GLY A 9 -3.77 8.65 4.29
CA GLY A 9 -4.57 7.88 3.36
C GLY A 9 -5.69 8.69 2.70
N LEU A 10 -6.79 8.01 2.38
CA LEU A 10 -7.96 8.58 1.72
C LEU A 10 -8.79 9.40 2.71
N THR A 11 -8.84 10.72 2.51
CA THR A 11 -9.60 11.65 3.36
C THR A 11 -10.86 12.17 2.66
N HIS A 12 -11.83 12.65 3.45
CA HIS A 12 -13.04 13.28 2.91
C HIS A 12 -12.73 14.45 1.99
N ASN A 13 -11.82 15.33 2.42
CA ASN A 13 -11.39 16.49 1.64
C ASN A 13 -10.88 16.06 0.27
N MET A 14 -10.06 15.00 0.22
CA MET A 14 -9.56 14.47 -1.04
C MET A 14 -10.67 13.93 -1.94
N LEU A 15 -11.65 13.20 -1.39
CA LEU A 15 -12.80 12.73 -2.17
C LEU A 15 -13.63 13.91 -2.69
N ASN A 16 -13.81 14.95 -1.88
CA ASN A 16 -14.50 16.17 -2.27
C ASN A 16 -13.80 16.90 -3.41
N ASP A 17 -12.48 16.99 -3.33
CA ASP A 17 -11.61 17.57 -4.34
C ASP A 17 -11.70 16.83 -5.67
N ILE A 18 -11.69 15.48 -5.64
CA ILE A 18 -11.88 14.63 -6.82
C ILE A 18 -13.24 14.93 -7.49
N HIS A 19 -14.32 14.89 -6.71
CA HIS A 19 -15.67 15.14 -7.23
C HIS A 19 -15.88 16.57 -7.73
N ASN A 20 -15.21 17.55 -7.12
CA ASN A 20 -15.23 18.93 -7.59
C ASN A 20 -14.49 19.05 -8.93
N HIS A 21 -13.36 18.36 -9.11
CA HIS A 21 -12.66 18.34 -10.39
C HIS A 21 -13.50 17.71 -11.50
N TRP A 22 -14.25 16.65 -11.17
CA TRP A 22 -15.13 15.96 -12.12
C TRP A 22 -16.30 16.77 -12.66
N LYS A 23 -16.53 17.97 -12.14
CA LYS A 23 -17.45 18.96 -12.72
C LYS A 23 -16.90 19.61 -13.99
N HIS A 24 -15.57 19.69 -14.11
CA HIS A 24 -14.89 20.43 -15.18
C HIS A 24 -14.01 19.55 -16.07
N ALA A 25 -13.57 18.39 -15.58
CA ALA A 25 -12.72 17.46 -16.31
C ALA A 25 -13.14 16.02 -16.06
N GLU A 26 -12.90 15.13 -17.01
CA GLU A 26 -13.40 13.76 -16.91
C GLU A 26 -12.50 12.81 -16.11
N ALA A 27 -11.23 13.17 -15.99
CA ALA A 27 -10.21 12.40 -15.30
C ALA A 27 -9.45 13.24 -14.29
N VAL A 28 -9.04 12.61 -13.19
CA VAL A 28 -8.20 13.20 -12.14
C VAL A 28 -6.92 12.40 -12.06
N ARG A 29 -5.78 13.09 -11.98
CA ARG A 29 -4.50 12.46 -11.66
C ARG A 29 -4.35 12.41 -10.14
N VAL A 30 -4.11 11.23 -9.59
CA VAL A 30 -3.94 11.00 -8.16
C VAL A 30 -2.52 10.54 -7.88
N LYS A 31 -1.83 11.19 -6.94
CA LYS A 31 -0.48 10.79 -6.51
C LYS A 31 -0.53 10.27 -5.07
N CYS A 32 -0.15 9.02 -4.88
CA CYS A 32 -0.10 8.34 -3.59
C CYS A 32 1.31 8.41 -2.99
N MET A 33 1.39 8.77 -1.72
CA MET A 33 2.63 8.93 -0.97
C MET A 33 2.49 8.34 0.44
N GLY A 34 3.60 7.90 1.02
CA GLY A 34 3.72 7.34 2.36
C GLY A 34 3.24 5.89 2.45
N VAL A 35 2.82 5.52 3.65
CA VAL A 35 2.35 4.17 4.02
C VAL A 35 1.22 3.61 3.13
N PRO A 36 0.31 4.41 2.54
CA PRO A 36 -0.63 3.91 1.53
C PRO A 36 0.02 3.15 0.36
N THR A 37 1.22 3.55 -0.06
CA THR A 37 1.89 3.01 -1.25
C THR A 37 2.41 1.59 -1.10
N VAL A 38 2.48 1.07 0.13
CA VAL A 38 2.83 -0.34 0.41
C VAL A 38 1.77 -1.29 -0.15
N ASP A 39 0.51 -0.85 -0.20
CA ASP A 39 -0.62 -1.63 -0.68
C ASP A 39 -1.45 -0.79 -1.65
N MET A 40 -0.93 -0.66 -2.88
CA MET A 40 -1.61 0.07 -3.94
C MET A 40 -2.90 -0.62 -4.39
N LYS A 41 -3.04 -1.94 -4.21
CA LYS A 41 -4.26 -2.70 -4.57
C LYS A 41 -5.43 -2.22 -3.72
N ASN A 42 -5.25 -2.19 -2.41
CA ASN A 42 -6.27 -1.69 -1.49
C ASN A 42 -6.57 -0.20 -1.68
N VAL A 43 -5.54 0.62 -1.96
CA VAL A 43 -5.77 2.05 -2.28
C VAL A 43 -6.63 2.19 -3.53
N CYS A 44 -6.37 1.40 -4.58
CA CYS A 44 -7.15 1.41 -5.80
C CYS A 44 -8.61 1.00 -5.53
N THR A 45 -8.81 -0.13 -4.83
CA THR A 45 -10.15 -0.61 -4.47
C THR A 45 -10.92 0.40 -3.64
N GLN A 46 -10.29 1.03 -2.64
CA GLN A 46 -10.94 2.05 -1.83
C GLN A 46 -11.27 3.32 -2.64
N LEU A 47 -10.40 3.73 -3.56
CA LEU A 47 -10.67 4.86 -4.44
C LEU A 47 -11.89 4.59 -5.32
N GLU A 48 -11.95 3.43 -5.96
CA GLU A 48 -13.09 3.04 -6.81
C GLU A 48 -14.39 2.90 -6.00
N ASP A 49 -14.34 2.24 -4.84
CA ASP A 49 -15.51 2.07 -3.95
C ASP A 49 -16.05 3.42 -3.43
N LYS A 50 -15.17 4.33 -3.00
CA LYS A 50 -15.60 5.59 -2.38
C LYS A 50 -15.98 6.67 -3.39
N THR A 51 -15.36 6.68 -4.56
CA THR A 51 -15.62 7.69 -5.59
C THR A 51 -16.61 7.22 -6.65
N PHE A 52 -16.85 5.90 -6.76
CA PHE A 52 -17.55 5.26 -7.87
C PHE A 52 -16.93 5.54 -9.25
N GLY A 53 -15.69 6.02 -9.28
CA GLY A 53 -14.89 6.15 -10.49
C GLY A 53 -14.18 4.85 -10.83
N LYS A 54 -13.51 4.83 -11.99
CA LYS A 54 -12.70 3.71 -12.47
C LYS A 54 -11.27 4.14 -12.68
N ILE A 55 -10.30 3.36 -12.21
CA ILE A 55 -8.88 3.63 -12.48
C ILE A 55 -8.56 3.14 -13.89
N ILE A 56 -8.14 4.07 -14.75
CA ILE A 56 -7.83 3.78 -16.16
C ILE A 56 -6.34 3.64 -16.43
N HIS A 57 -5.50 4.16 -15.54
CA HIS A 57 -4.05 4.04 -15.65
C HIS A 57 -3.42 4.04 -14.27
N ARG A 58 -2.38 3.22 -14.12
CA ARG A 58 -1.58 3.12 -12.90
C ARG A 58 -0.11 3.03 -13.27
N HIS A 59 0.72 3.78 -12.56
CA HIS A 59 2.17 3.69 -12.68
C HIS A 59 2.82 4.04 -11.35
N GLY A 60 3.29 3.02 -10.63
CA GLY A 60 3.82 3.16 -9.28
C GLY A 60 2.80 3.82 -8.34
N GLY A 61 3.18 4.97 -7.78
CA GLY A 61 2.30 5.78 -6.92
C GLY A 61 1.38 6.74 -7.67
N LEU A 62 1.37 6.74 -9.00
CA LEU A 62 0.55 7.63 -9.83
C LEU A 62 -0.65 6.85 -10.40
N LEU A 63 -1.84 7.41 -10.24
CA LEU A 63 -3.10 6.84 -10.74
C LEU A 63 -3.84 7.87 -11.58
N ILE A 64 -4.58 7.41 -12.58
CA ILE A 64 -5.56 8.22 -13.31
C ILE A 64 -6.94 7.64 -13.03
N LEU A 65 -7.78 8.45 -12.37
CA LEU A 65 -9.13 8.09 -11.97
C LEU A 65 -10.14 8.78 -12.88
N TYR A 66 -10.96 7.98 -13.56
CA TYR A 66 -11.98 8.43 -14.48
C TYR A 66 -13.37 8.36 -13.84
N ARG A 67 -14.17 9.42 -14.00
CA ARG A 67 -15.51 9.54 -13.39
C ARG A 67 -16.58 8.64 -14.00
N GLY A 68 -16.34 8.09 -15.19
CA GLY A 68 -17.34 7.39 -16.01
C GLY A 68 -18.05 8.30 -17.03
N ARG A 69 -18.56 7.71 -18.12
CA ARG A 69 -19.22 8.46 -19.22
C ARG A 69 -20.50 9.18 -18.78
N ASN A 70 -21.20 8.63 -17.77
CA ASN A 70 -22.50 9.11 -17.30
C ASN A 70 -22.42 9.68 -15.87
N TYR A 71 -21.35 10.41 -15.53
CA TYR A 71 -21.25 11.03 -14.21
C TYR A 71 -22.28 12.14 -14.06
N ILE A 72 -23.23 11.95 -13.14
CA ILE A 72 -24.25 12.95 -12.79
C ILE A 72 -23.84 13.58 -11.45
N PRO A 73 -23.40 14.86 -11.43
CA PRO A 73 -22.96 15.52 -10.19
C PRO A 73 -24.02 15.53 -9.08
N LYS A 74 -25.31 15.52 -9.45
CA LYS A 74 -26.45 15.51 -8.52
C LYS A 74 -26.70 14.16 -7.85
N LYS A 75 -26.24 13.05 -8.44
CA LYS A 75 -26.31 11.69 -7.85
C LYS A 75 -25.07 11.35 -7.04
N ARG A 76 -24.18 12.32 -6.82
CA ARG A 76 -22.98 12.13 -6.02
C ARG A 76 -23.39 11.65 -4.62
N PRO A 77 -22.75 10.61 -4.07
CA PRO A 77 -22.95 10.25 -2.68
C PRO A 77 -22.62 11.46 -1.81
N VAL A 78 -23.56 11.86 -0.93
CA VAL A 78 -23.26 12.83 0.11
C VAL A 78 -22.27 12.16 1.03
N ILE A 79 -21.00 12.49 0.86
CA ILE A 79 -19.97 12.06 1.79
C ILE A 79 -20.22 12.92 3.02
N PRO A 80 -20.76 12.38 4.13
CA PRO A 80 -20.97 13.18 5.32
C PRO A 80 -19.64 13.84 5.67
N LEU A 81 -19.66 15.10 6.14
CA LEU A 81 -18.48 15.75 6.72
C LEU A 81 -18.06 14.92 7.93
N MET A 82 -17.33 13.87 7.65
CA MET A 82 -16.76 13.05 8.66
C MET A 82 -15.64 13.91 9.22
N LEU A 83 -15.73 14.26 10.51
CA LEU A 83 -14.56 14.60 11.33
C LEU A 83 -13.66 13.35 11.47
N TRP A 84 -13.48 12.59 10.38
CA TRP A 84 -12.71 11.38 10.25
C TRP A 84 -11.24 11.79 10.17
N LYS A 85 -10.67 12.09 11.32
CA LYS A 85 -9.50 11.29 11.66
C LYS A 85 -10.09 9.98 12.16
N PRO A 86 -10.04 8.84 11.42
CA PRO A 86 -10.20 7.58 12.12
C PRO A 86 -9.28 7.69 13.33
N HIS A 87 -9.83 7.53 14.55
CA HIS A 87 -9.02 7.64 15.77
C HIS A 87 -7.78 6.82 15.46
N GLU A 88 -6.59 7.45 15.51
CA GLU A 88 -5.36 6.76 15.14
C GLU A 88 -5.46 5.40 15.80
N PRO A 89 -5.45 4.29 15.04
CA PRO A 89 -5.67 2.99 15.63
C PRO A 89 -4.79 2.92 16.85
N VAL A 90 -5.42 2.84 18.03
CA VAL A 90 -4.68 2.75 19.29
C VAL A 90 -4.02 1.41 19.15
N TYR A 91 -2.79 1.40 18.67
CA TYR A 91 -2.11 0.16 18.42
C TYR A 91 -1.78 -0.40 19.81
N PRO A 92 -2.52 -1.41 20.32
CA PRO A 92 -2.07 -2.09 21.52
C PRO A 92 -0.66 -2.59 21.22
N ARG A 93 0.25 -2.48 22.18
CA ARG A 93 1.71 -2.70 22.04
C ARG A 93 2.04 -3.60 20.85
N LEU A 94 2.32 -2.99 19.68
CA LEU A 94 2.55 -3.73 18.42
C LEU A 94 3.65 -4.78 18.60
N ILE A 95 4.58 -4.49 19.50
CA ILE A 95 5.59 -5.40 19.98
C ILE A 95 5.10 -5.96 21.32
N LYS A 96 4.79 -7.26 21.33
CA LYS A 96 4.57 -7.99 22.57
C LYS A 96 5.89 -8.10 23.35
N THR A 97 5.80 -8.18 24.68
CA THR A 97 6.98 -8.35 25.55
C THR A 97 7.76 -9.62 25.18
N THR A 98 7.03 -10.67 24.79
CA THR A 98 7.50 -11.93 24.22
C THR A 98 6.91 -12.08 22.82
N ILE A 99 7.71 -12.51 21.86
CA ILE A 99 7.18 -12.93 20.55
C ILE A 99 6.40 -14.23 20.76
N ASP A 100 5.22 -14.37 20.17
CA ASP A 100 4.42 -15.59 20.29
C ASP A 100 5.26 -16.81 19.83
N GLY A 101 5.46 -17.79 20.72
CA GLY A 101 6.26 -18.99 20.45
C GLY A 101 7.75 -18.91 20.79
N LEU A 102 8.24 -17.83 21.41
CA LEU A 102 9.62 -17.67 21.88
C LEU A 102 9.68 -17.31 23.37
N SER A 103 10.73 -17.74 24.06
CA SER A 103 10.99 -17.36 25.45
C SER A 103 11.41 -15.87 25.55
N ILE A 104 11.41 -15.33 26.77
CA ILE A 104 11.84 -13.94 27.05
C ILE A 104 13.31 -13.73 26.63
N GLU A 105 14.16 -14.73 26.85
CA GLU A 105 15.59 -14.67 26.53
C GLU A 105 15.83 -14.74 25.03
N GLU A 106 15.12 -15.64 24.34
CA GLU A 106 15.18 -15.75 22.90
C GLU A 106 14.68 -14.46 22.23
N THR A 107 13.62 -13.85 22.77
CA THR A 107 13.11 -12.55 22.29
C THR A 107 14.15 -11.43 22.44
N LYS A 108 14.86 -11.38 23.58
CA LYS A 108 15.98 -10.42 23.78
C LYS A 108 17.13 -10.70 22.80
N GLY A 109 17.45 -11.97 22.58
CA GLY A 109 18.44 -12.40 21.58
C GLY A 109 18.05 -11.95 20.17
N MET A 110 16.79 -12.11 19.79
CA MET A 110 16.27 -11.69 18.48
C MET A 110 16.32 -10.18 18.29
N ARG A 111 16.04 -9.38 19.33
CA ARG A 111 16.21 -7.92 19.27
C ARG A 111 17.67 -7.53 19.04
N LYS A 112 18.61 -8.16 19.75
CA LYS A 112 20.05 -7.89 19.60
C LYS A 112 20.56 -8.33 18.22
N LYS A 113 20.17 -9.51 17.75
CA LYS A 113 20.49 -10.02 16.41
C LYS A 113 19.91 -9.13 15.33
N GLY A 114 18.63 -8.78 15.43
CA GLY A 114 17.94 -7.94 14.46
C GLY A 114 18.55 -6.55 14.29
N LEU A 115 19.07 -5.96 15.36
CA LEU A 115 19.77 -4.68 15.27
C LEU A 115 21.17 -4.80 14.61
N ALA A 116 21.80 -5.98 14.71
CA ALA A 116 23.09 -6.28 14.10
C ALA A 116 22.99 -6.66 12.61
N VAL A 117 21.82 -7.13 12.15
CA VAL A 117 21.56 -7.43 10.73
C VAL A 117 21.68 -6.14 9.90
N PRO A 118 22.32 -6.17 8.71
CA PRO A 118 22.39 -5.01 7.82
C PRO A 118 20.98 -4.54 7.42
N ALA A 119 20.84 -3.23 7.17
CA ALA A 119 19.55 -2.71 6.75
C ALA A 119 19.28 -3.18 5.32
N LEU A 120 18.14 -3.83 5.11
CA LEU A 120 17.68 -4.26 3.79
C LEU A 120 17.48 -3.05 2.87
N THR A 121 16.79 -2.04 3.39
CA THR A 121 16.55 -0.80 2.67
C THR A 121 16.34 0.36 3.62
N LYS A 122 16.62 1.56 3.09
CA LYS A 122 16.28 2.82 3.72
C LYS A 122 15.06 3.39 3.03
N LEU A 123 14.00 3.66 3.79
CA LEU A 123 12.81 4.30 3.25
C LEU A 123 13.18 5.71 2.81
N ALA A 124 13.05 5.93 1.51
CA ALA A 124 13.45 7.19 0.90
C ALA A 124 12.45 8.30 1.27
N LYS A 125 12.98 9.54 1.37
CA LYS A 125 12.18 10.77 1.55
C LYS A 125 11.20 11.03 0.39
N ASN A 126 11.33 10.29 -0.71
CA ASN A 126 10.39 10.33 -1.84
C ASN A 126 9.02 9.74 -1.48
N GLY A 127 8.86 9.07 -0.33
CA GLY A 127 7.60 8.59 0.18
C GLY A 127 6.92 7.50 -0.65
N TYR A 128 7.63 6.77 -1.53
CA TYR A 128 7.03 5.63 -2.24
C TYR A 128 7.63 4.31 -1.74
N TYR A 129 6.78 3.43 -1.24
CA TYR A 129 7.14 2.19 -0.54
C TYR A 129 6.59 0.93 -1.21
N GLY A 130 6.14 1.01 -2.47
CA GLY A 130 5.54 -0.13 -3.17
C GLY A 130 6.49 -1.31 -3.43
N SER A 131 7.80 -1.07 -3.42
CA SER A 131 8.82 -2.13 -3.53
C SER A 131 9.18 -2.79 -2.21
N LEU A 132 8.65 -2.32 -1.08
CA LEU A 132 9.04 -2.81 0.24
C LEU A 132 8.58 -4.26 0.47
N VAL A 133 7.33 -4.57 0.12
CA VAL A 133 6.75 -5.92 0.28
C VAL A 133 7.52 -6.98 -0.50
N PRO A 134 7.75 -6.85 -1.82
CA PRO A 134 8.50 -7.86 -2.56
C PRO A 134 9.93 -7.99 -2.02
N MET A 135 10.60 -6.87 -1.71
CA MET A 135 11.95 -6.90 -1.16
C MET A 135 12.04 -7.63 0.19
N VAL A 136 11.03 -7.49 1.07
CA VAL A 136 10.96 -8.21 2.35
C VAL A 136 10.67 -9.70 2.11
N ARG A 137 9.79 -10.05 1.16
CA ARG A 137 9.52 -11.45 0.79
C ARG A 137 10.78 -12.13 0.27
N ASP A 138 11.50 -11.47 -0.63
CA ASP A 138 12.76 -11.96 -1.20
C ASP A 138 13.83 -12.13 -0.11
N ALA A 139 13.96 -11.13 0.77
CA ALA A 139 14.90 -11.19 1.87
C ALA A 139 14.60 -12.35 2.84
N PHE A 140 13.32 -12.70 3.03
CA PHE A 140 12.92 -13.85 3.87
C PHE A 140 13.26 -15.22 3.30
N LEU A 141 13.66 -15.31 2.02
CA LEU A 141 14.21 -16.53 1.43
C LEU A 141 15.65 -16.78 1.90
N ALA A 142 16.42 -15.73 2.13
CA ALA A 142 17.85 -15.82 2.49
C ALA A 142 18.12 -15.53 3.98
N SER A 143 17.29 -14.72 4.63
CA SER A 143 17.49 -14.23 6.00
C SER A 143 16.22 -14.35 6.82
N GLU A 144 16.32 -14.80 8.07
CA GLU A 144 15.13 -14.93 8.93
C GLU A 144 14.66 -13.59 9.51
N LEU A 145 15.61 -12.66 9.66
CA LEU A 145 15.41 -11.32 10.20
C LEU A 145 15.70 -10.29 9.12
N VAL A 146 14.83 -9.28 9.05
CA VAL A 146 14.98 -8.16 8.12
C VAL A 146 14.89 -6.87 8.91
N ARG A 147 15.84 -5.96 8.65
CA ARG A 147 15.90 -4.63 9.23
C ARG A 147 15.59 -3.59 8.17
N ILE A 148 14.60 -2.74 8.43
CA ILE A 148 14.20 -1.63 7.57
C ILE A 148 14.56 -0.33 8.29
N ASP A 149 15.32 0.53 7.63
CA ASP A 149 15.68 1.84 8.15
C ASP A 149 14.60 2.87 7.76
N CYS A 150 13.93 3.42 8.76
CA CYS A 150 12.88 4.42 8.62
C CYS A 150 13.37 5.82 9.06
N GLN A 151 14.67 6.09 9.00
CA GLN A 151 15.24 7.36 9.44
C GLN A 151 14.51 8.57 8.81
N GLY A 152 13.99 9.46 9.65
CA GLY A 152 13.24 10.64 9.22
C GLY A 152 11.75 10.42 8.95
N LEU A 153 11.20 9.23 9.23
CA LEU A 153 9.76 9.00 9.34
C LEU A 153 9.27 9.30 10.76
N GLU A 154 8.03 9.79 10.85
CA GLU A 154 7.39 10.03 12.14
C GLU A 154 7.07 8.72 12.87
N LYS A 155 6.98 8.79 14.21
CA LYS A 155 6.67 7.62 15.05
C LYS A 155 5.36 6.93 14.72
N SER A 156 4.37 7.68 14.24
CA SER A 156 3.08 7.17 13.78
C SER A 156 3.21 6.41 12.45
N ASP A 157 4.03 6.90 11.53
CA ASP A 157 4.17 6.37 10.17
C ASP A 157 4.87 5.01 10.13
N TYR A 158 6.01 4.83 10.81
CA TYR A 158 6.68 3.52 10.79
C TYR A 158 5.91 2.46 11.59
N LYS A 159 5.05 2.85 12.55
CA LYS A 159 4.12 1.94 13.23
C LYS A 159 3.00 1.48 12.29
N LYS A 160 2.40 2.44 11.56
CA LYS A 160 1.42 2.14 10.49
C LYS A 160 2.04 1.21 9.45
N LEU A 161 3.30 1.48 9.06
CA LEU A 161 4.05 0.65 8.13
C LEU A 161 4.21 -0.78 8.64
N GLY A 162 4.65 -0.95 9.90
CA GLY A 162 4.82 -2.28 10.49
C GLY A 162 3.50 -3.08 10.56
N CYS A 163 2.38 -2.42 10.90
CA CYS A 163 1.06 -3.05 10.83
C CYS A 163 0.72 -3.54 9.42
N LYS A 164 0.82 -2.66 8.42
CA LYS A 164 0.55 -3.05 7.04
C LYS A 164 1.47 -4.16 6.55
N LEU A 165 2.75 -4.12 6.93
CA LEU A 165 3.71 -5.14 6.52
C LEU A 165 3.34 -6.52 7.08
N ARG A 166 2.88 -6.58 8.34
CA ARG A 166 2.36 -7.82 8.95
C ARG A 166 1.12 -8.36 8.22
N ASP A 167 0.26 -7.47 7.72
CA ASP A 167 -0.96 -7.88 7.02
C ASP A 167 -0.67 -8.39 5.60
N LEU A 168 0.41 -7.92 4.96
CA LEU A 168 0.80 -8.26 3.57
C LEU A 168 1.84 -9.39 3.48
N VAL A 169 2.64 -9.56 4.53
CA VAL A 169 3.66 -10.58 4.66
C VAL A 169 3.48 -11.22 6.04
N PRO A 170 3.29 -12.56 6.13
CA PRO A 170 3.17 -13.23 7.42
C PRO A 170 4.51 -13.11 8.17
N CYS A 171 4.63 -12.08 8.99
CA CYS A 171 5.82 -11.74 9.74
C CYS A 171 5.47 -11.18 11.12
N VAL A 172 6.42 -11.28 12.04
CA VAL A 172 6.32 -10.81 13.41
C VAL A 172 7.19 -9.57 13.58
N LEU A 173 6.60 -8.51 14.12
CA LEU A 173 7.30 -7.28 14.48
C LEU A 173 8.16 -7.51 15.72
N VAL A 174 9.47 -7.33 15.60
CA VAL A 174 10.43 -7.58 16.69
C VAL A 174 10.74 -6.29 17.46
N THR A 175 11.07 -5.20 16.75
CA THR A 175 11.38 -3.90 17.35
C THR A 175 11.09 -2.73 16.41
N PHE A 176 10.85 -1.56 17.01
CA PHE A 176 10.65 -0.25 16.38
C PHE A 176 11.70 0.77 16.89
N ASP A 177 12.78 0.28 17.49
CA ASP A 177 13.76 1.13 18.17
C ASP A 177 14.57 1.98 17.19
N LYS A 178 14.95 3.20 17.61
CA LYS A 178 15.80 4.13 16.85
C LYS A 178 15.38 4.38 15.39
N GLU A 179 14.08 4.48 15.13
CA GLU A 179 13.53 4.67 13.76
C GLU A 179 13.84 3.49 12.83
N GLN A 180 14.05 2.29 13.39
CA GLN A 180 14.27 1.06 12.63
C GLN A 180 13.15 0.07 12.91
N VAL A 181 12.66 -0.57 11.85
CA VAL A 181 11.67 -1.64 11.94
C VAL A 181 12.40 -2.96 11.71
N VAL A 182 12.38 -3.85 12.70
CA VAL A 182 12.89 -5.20 12.54
C VAL A 182 11.73 -6.17 12.50
N VAL A 183 11.71 -7.00 11.46
CA VAL A 183 10.70 -8.04 11.25
C VAL A 183 11.33 -9.42 11.16
N TRP A 184 10.62 -10.40 11.69
CA TRP A 184 11.01 -11.80 11.69
C TRP A 184 9.95 -12.63 10.98
N ARG A 185 10.37 -13.53 10.09
CA ARG A 185 9.42 -14.36 9.31
C ARG A 185 8.69 -15.43 10.12
N GLY A 186 9.21 -15.83 11.28
CA GLY A 186 8.73 -16.99 12.04
C GLY A 186 9.54 -18.27 11.78
N LYS A 187 9.29 -19.34 12.53
CA LYS A 187 9.96 -20.64 12.34
C LYS A 187 9.42 -21.40 11.12
N ASP A 188 8.13 -21.25 10.81
CA ASP A 188 7.43 -21.98 9.75
C ASP A 188 7.03 -21.07 8.56
N TYR A 189 7.96 -20.24 8.09
CA TYR A 189 7.67 -19.34 6.98
C TYR A 189 7.44 -20.14 5.69
N LYS A 190 6.22 -20.04 5.15
CA LYS A 190 5.88 -20.47 3.79
C LYS A 190 5.65 -19.23 2.93
N PRO A 191 6.39 -19.03 1.84
CA PRO A 191 6.10 -17.95 0.92
C PRO A 191 4.69 -18.15 0.37
N THR A 192 3.83 -17.16 0.56
CA THR A 192 2.51 -17.10 -0.06
C THR A 192 2.73 -16.86 -1.55
N VAL A 193 2.21 -17.74 -2.41
CA VAL A 193 2.43 -17.76 -3.88
C VAL A 193 1.66 -16.64 -4.60
N ASP A 194 0.98 -15.74 -3.88
CA ASP A 194 0.02 -14.82 -4.51
C ASP A 194 0.65 -13.50 -5.01
N ASP A 195 0.45 -13.31 -6.32
CA ASP A 195 0.43 -12.09 -7.16
C ASP A 195 1.76 -11.41 -7.54
N ASP A 196 2.65 -12.13 -8.22
CA ASP A 196 3.85 -11.58 -8.89
C ASP A 196 3.61 -10.88 -10.25
N HIS A 197 2.35 -10.60 -10.63
CA HIS A 197 2.04 -10.14 -12.00
C HIS A 197 1.83 -8.63 -12.20
N PHE A 198 2.19 -7.76 -11.25
CA PHE A 198 1.75 -6.36 -11.30
C PHE A 198 2.81 -5.30 -11.63
N PHE A 199 4.11 -5.63 -11.68
CA PHE A 199 5.13 -4.64 -12.02
C PHE A 199 5.25 -4.33 -13.53
N THR A 200 4.55 -5.07 -14.41
CA THR A 200 4.76 -4.93 -15.87
C THR A 200 3.51 -4.69 -16.71
N VAL A 201 2.36 -4.38 -16.14
CA VAL A 201 1.16 -4.13 -16.96
C VAL A 201 0.93 -2.63 -17.13
N CYS A 202 1.68 -2.04 -18.06
CA CYS A 202 1.13 -1.00 -18.92
C CYS A 202 0.09 -1.69 -19.80
N ASP A 203 -1.15 -1.79 -19.34
CA ASP A 203 -2.27 -2.13 -20.23
C ASP A 203 -2.42 -0.96 -21.19
N SER A 204 -1.70 -1.08 -22.30
CA SER A 204 -1.98 -0.36 -23.53
C SER A 204 -3.35 -0.84 -23.96
N PHE A 205 -4.33 0.07 -23.91
CA PHE A 205 -5.62 -0.13 -24.56
C PHE A 205 -5.39 -0.12 -26.07
N ASP A 206 -4.92 -1.22 -26.64
CA ASP A 206 -4.99 -1.48 -28.08
C ASP A 206 -5.10 -2.98 -28.27
N ASN A 207 -6.34 -3.47 -28.31
CA ASN A 207 -6.65 -4.75 -28.93
C ASN A 207 -7.68 -4.45 -30.03
N PRO A 208 -7.25 -4.16 -31.28
CA PRO A 208 -8.18 -4.15 -32.39
C PRO A 208 -8.62 -5.60 -32.62
N ARG A 209 -9.90 -5.87 -32.35
CA ARG A 209 -10.50 -7.15 -32.72
C ARG A 209 -10.48 -7.25 -34.24
N ASP A 210 -9.72 -8.21 -34.77
CA ASP A 210 -9.85 -8.72 -36.13
C ASP A 210 -11.25 -9.31 -36.31
N ASP A 211 -12.12 -8.60 -37.03
CA ASP A 211 -13.33 -9.18 -37.63
C ASP A 211 -13.00 -9.62 -39.07
N LEU A 212 -12.36 -10.78 -39.21
CA LEU A 212 -12.34 -11.51 -40.49
C LEU A 212 -13.62 -12.34 -40.59
N VAL A 213 -14.68 -11.70 -41.11
CA VAL A 213 -15.89 -12.39 -41.57
C VAL A 213 -15.53 -13.26 -42.78
N SER A 214 -15.41 -14.57 -42.53
CA SER A 214 -15.36 -15.58 -43.58
C SER A 214 -16.77 -15.73 -44.16
N ARG A 215 -16.93 -15.35 -45.43
CA ARG A 215 -18.15 -15.53 -46.22
C ARG A 215 -18.25 -16.99 -46.66
N PRO A 216 -19.38 -17.70 -46.49
CA PRO A 216 -19.55 -19.00 -47.13
C PRO A 216 -19.98 -18.79 -48.59
N GLU A 217 -19.37 -19.55 -49.48
CA GLU A 217 -19.76 -19.68 -50.89
C GLU A 217 -21.07 -20.46 -51.00
N HIS A 218 -22.07 -19.88 -51.67
CA HIS A 218 -22.99 -20.54 -52.60
C HIS A 218 -23.61 -19.49 -53.52
#